data_AF-A0A4Y8P7V2-F1
#
_entry.id   AF-A0A4Y8P7V2-F1
#
_cell.length_a   1.000
_cell.length_b   1.000
_cell.length_c   1.000
_cell.angle_alpha   90.00
_cell.angle_beta   90.00
_cell.angle_gamma   90.00
#
_symmetry.space_group_name_H-M   'P 1'
#
loop_
_entity.id
_entity.type
_entity.pdbx_description
1 polymer ?
#
loop_
_entity_poly.entity_id
_entity_poly.type
_entity_poly.pdbx_seq_one_letter_code
_entity_poly.pdbx_strand_id
1 'polypeptide(L)'
;MFGLNLGRHSLSGSFPALLLFIFLCLSLLWGLSFATFWDDPLLRPLNGLFWLKEAEKEISQGNDGRALKIVQYAASICGPVSPSRLNIAELLIELNQTDLALTELKFVFETDENLRKTAVFLAKSILGENGGLSLVDKGKKSSLSAFLQLAIDQKWTEEAKTIWSLGTESGKILFDSELSKKYVNYLIGMGELKEAKGIWNRLMGSTTLVWNGDFEEGFQNWGFGWKFHPRSSFLKIKQDNQLSFSKKSSLLIEFIGLDPNHDHVLLEQLLVIEPKKTYLISAAVKAEDISSSSGIVVDLYDKDNDQVLGSTDPLALNKKWSVAETKVKVPKTTGTSYLRIKWKESPEWEIPLYGKVWIDKVQFEEIIPEEKDPSSPDNEDSGEDQQEGEDSFENDSQENPSGSTSS
;
A
#
# COMPACT_ATOMS: atom_id res chain seq x y z
N MET A 1 -17.63 77.09 -53.30
CA MET A 1 -16.74 76.53 -52.25
C MET A 1 -16.76 75.02 -52.38
N PHE A 2 -15.55 74.44 -52.49
CA PHE A 2 -15.20 73.02 -52.58
C PHE A 2 -15.65 72.24 -53.82
N GLY A 3 -14.65 71.75 -54.55
CA GLY A 3 -14.79 70.89 -55.72
C GLY A 3 -14.38 69.45 -55.45
N LEU A 4 -13.98 68.79 -56.55
CA LEU A 4 -13.49 67.41 -56.74
C LEU A 4 -14.58 66.39 -57.07
N ASN A 5 -14.36 65.40 -57.94
CA ASN A 5 -13.56 65.25 -59.16
C ASN A 5 -14.03 63.91 -59.78
N LEU A 6 -13.93 63.77 -61.10
CA LEU A 6 -14.35 62.59 -61.85
C LEU A 6 -13.57 61.31 -61.50
N GLY A 7 -14.25 60.17 -61.57
CA GLY A 7 -13.65 58.85 -61.79
C GLY A 7 -14.25 58.18 -63.03
N ARG A 8 -13.48 58.09 -64.11
CA ARG A 8 -13.77 57.35 -65.34
C ARG A 8 -13.48 55.85 -65.13
N HIS A 9 -14.40 54.99 -65.54
CA HIS A 9 -14.12 53.57 -65.80
C HIS A 9 -13.55 53.39 -67.21
N SER A 10 -12.41 52.69 -67.34
CA SER A 10 -12.06 51.97 -68.56
C SER A 10 -11.45 50.60 -68.21
N LEU A 11 -11.86 49.61 -68.99
CA LEU A 11 -11.47 48.19 -68.97
C LEU A 11 -9.97 47.93 -69.20
N SER A 12 -9.47 46.83 -68.63
CA SER A 12 -8.43 45.89 -69.12
C SER A 12 -7.61 45.33 -67.93
N GLY A 13 -7.24 44.06 -67.80
CA GLY A 13 -7.45 42.86 -68.61
C GLY A 13 -7.28 41.61 -67.72
N SER A 14 -8.14 40.62 -67.93
CA SER A 14 -8.18 39.33 -67.25
C SER A 14 -7.27 38.33 -67.96
N PHE A 15 -5.98 38.33 -67.61
CA PHE A 15 -5.02 37.31 -68.07
C PHE A 15 -4.75 36.19 -67.03
N PRO A 16 -4.87 36.39 -65.70
CA PRO A 16 -4.59 35.31 -64.73
C PRO A 16 -5.66 34.21 -64.69
N ALA A 17 -6.93 34.55 -64.96
CA ALA A 17 -8.04 33.62 -64.83
C ALA A 17 -8.09 32.58 -65.97
N LEU A 18 -7.67 32.96 -67.18
CA LEU A 18 -7.66 32.05 -68.33
C LEU A 18 -6.56 30.99 -68.20
N LEU A 19 -5.39 31.36 -67.66
CA LEU A 19 -4.28 30.43 -67.38
C LEU A 19 -4.65 29.42 -66.29
N LEU A 20 -5.35 29.88 -65.24
CA LEU A 20 -5.88 29.02 -64.17
C LEU A 20 -6.93 28.04 -64.72
N PHE A 21 -7.80 28.50 -65.61
CA PHE A 21 -8.82 27.65 -66.23
C PHE A 21 -8.23 26.62 -67.21
N ILE A 22 -7.23 27.02 -68.02
CA ILE A 22 -6.51 26.10 -68.91
C ILE A 22 -5.77 25.02 -68.10
N PHE A 23 -5.14 25.39 -66.97
CA PHE A 23 -4.49 24.44 -66.06
C PHE A 23 -5.49 23.46 -65.43
N LEU A 24 -6.67 23.93 -65.05
CA LEU A 24 -7.73 23.12 -64.43
C LEU A 24 -8.41 22.19 -65.46
N CYS A 25 -8.52 22.63 -66.71
CA CYS A 25 -8.97 21.77 -67.81
C CYS A 25 -7.91 20.73 -68.20
N LEU A 26 -6.62 21.08 -68.18
CA LEU A 26 -5.52 20.13 -68.44
C LEU A 26 -5.40 19.06 -67.34
N SER A 27 -5.65 19.39 -66.07
CA SER A 27 -5.68 18.40 -64.98
C SER A 27 -6.88 17.44 -65.09
N LEU A 28 -8.03 17.92 -65.56
CA LEU A 28 -9.22 17.11 -65.82
C LEU A 28 -9.10 16.22 -67.07
N LEU A 29 -8.42 16.68 -68.12
CA LEU A 29 -8.27 15.93 -69.38
C LEU A 29 -7.18 14.86 -69.35
N TRP A 30 -6.22 14.95 -68.43
CA TRP A 30 -5.06 14.02 -68.39
C TRP A 30 -5.04 13.08 -67.19
N GLY A 31 -6.07 13.05 -66.35
CA GLY A 31 -6.15 12.14 -65.20
C GLY A 31 -4.96 12.25 -64.24
N LEU A 32 -4.21 13.35 -64.29
CA LEU A 32 -3.08 13.60 -63.42
C LEU A 32 -3.64 14.04 -62.07
N SER A 33 -3.86 13.06 -61.20
CA SER A 33 -4.05 13.28 -59.78
C SER A 33 -2.82 14.03 -59.25
N PHE A 34 -2.92 15.36 -59.09
CA PHE A 34 -1.87 16.19 -58.49
C PHE A 34 -1.53 15.79 -57.04
N ALA A 35 -2.28 14.85 -56.45
CA ALA A 35 -1.97 14.25 -55.17
C ALA A 35 -0.61 13.52 -55.16
N THR A 36 -0.16 12.95 -56.30
CA THR A 36 1.06 12.12 -56.30
C THR A 36 2.37 12.89 -56.38
N PHE A 37 2.35 14.19 -56.70
CA PHE A 37 3.59 14.98 -56.84
C PHE A 37 4.17 15.43 -55.49
N TRP A 38 3.33 15.55 -54.46
CA TRP A 38 3.77 15.93 -53.10
C TRP A 38 4.07 14.72 -52.19
N ASP A 39 3.81 13.51 -52.69
CA ASP A 39 4.08 12.23 -52.03
C ASP A 39 5.37 11.56 -52.53
N ASP A 40 6.21 12.27 -53.29
CA ASP A 40 7.50 11.73 -53.74
C ASP A 40 8.44 11.55 -52.52
N PRO A 41 8.87 10.31 -52.19
CA PRO A 41 9.77 10.03 -51.08
C PRO A 41 11.11 10.79 -51.16
N LEU A 42 11.52 11.18 -52.37
CA LEU A 42 12.74 11.94 -52.61
C LEU A 42 12.65 13.41 -52.14
N LEU A 43 11.44 13.94 -51.93
CA LEU A 43 11.22 15.32 -51.49
C LEU A 43 11.25 15.48 -49.97
N ARG A 44 11.23 14.38 -49.19
CA ARG A 44 11.21 14.41 -47.71
C ARG A 44 12.09 13.34 -47.06
N PRO A 45 13.37 13.19 -47.46
CA PRO A 45 14.22 12.08 -47.01
C PRO A 45 14.41 12.02 -45.48
N LEU A 46 14.33 13.16 -44.78
CA LEU A 46 14.50 13.25 -43.33
C LEU A 46 13.18 13.23 -42.53
N ASN A 47 12.02 13.06 -43.19
CA ASN A 47 10.74 13.00 -42.50
C ASN A 47 10.42 11.57 -42.05
N GLY A 48 10.82 11.22 -40.83
CA GLY A 48 10.60 9.89 -40.27
C GLY A 48 9.14 9.43 -40.30
N LEU A 49 8.18 10.30 -39.96
CA LEU A 49 6.75 9.95 -39.96
C LEU A 49 6.22 9.60 -41.35
N PHE A 50 6.74 10.25 -42.39
CA PHE A 50 6.39 9.90 -43.77
C PHE A 50 6.84 8.47 -44.09
N TRP A 51 8.08 8.11 -43.73
CA TRP A 51 8.59 6.77 -43.99
C TRP A 51 7.88 5.69 -43.19
N LEU A 52 7.46 5.96 -41.95
CA LEU A 52 6.66 5.02 -41.17
C LEU A 52 5.29 4.73 -41.82
N LYS A 53 4.61 5.75 -42.35
CA LYS A 53 3.36 5.57 -43.10
C LYS A 53 3.57 4.77 -44.39
N GLU A 54 4.69 4.97 -45.08
CA GLU A 54 4.99 4.16 -46.27
C GLU A 54 5.31 2.70 -45.89
N ALA A 55 5.96 2.47 -44.74
CA ALA A 55 6.14 1.11 -44.22
C ALA A 55 4.80 0.43 -43.89
N GLU A 56 3.88 1.11 -43.19
CA GLU A 56 2.51 0.62 -42.94
C GLU A 56 1.80 0.20 -44.23
N LYS A 57 1.92 1.02 -45.28
CA LYS A 57 1.35 0.72 -46.59
C LYS A 57 1.99 -0.52 -47.22
N GLU A 58 3.30 -0.66 -47.16
CA GLU A 58 3.99 -1.86 -47.68
C GLU A 58 3.61 -3.13 -46.89
N ILE A 59 3.42 -3.04 -45.56
CA ILE A 59 2.88 -4.14 -44.73
C ILE A 59 1.48 -4.53 -45.21
N SER A 60 0.60 -3.55 -45.43
CA SER A 60 -0.77 -3.80 -45.90
C SER A 60 -0.83 -4.47 -47.28
N GLN A 61 0.24 -4.36 -48.07
CA GLN A 61 0.39 -4.98 -49.38
C GLN A 61 1.09 -6.35 -49.33
N GLY A 62 1.51 -6.80 -48.14
CA GLY A 62 2.27 -8.05 -47.94
C GLY A 62 3.74 -7.98 -48.36
N ASN A 63 4.29 -6.76 -48.51
CA ASN A 63 5.68 -6.53 -48.91
C ASN A 63 6.62 -6.40 -47.70
N ASP A 64 6.58 -7.36 -46.77
CA ASP A 64 7.26 -7.31 -45.47
C ASP A 64 8.77 -7.01 -45.57
N GLY A 65 9.45 -7.61 -46.56
CA GLY A 65 10.88 -7.39 -46.77
C GLY A 65 11.23 -5.95 -47.19
N ARG A 66 10.30 -5.26 -47.86
CA ARG A 66 10.45 -3.84 -48.21
C ARG A 66 10.07 -2.94 -47.05
N ALA A 67 8.96 -3.24 -46.38
CA ALA A 67 8.54 -2.55 -45.17
C ALA A 67 9.65 -2.56 -44.12
N LEU A 68 10.30 -3.70 -43.85
CA LEU A 68 11.38 -3.81 -42.89
C LEU A 68 12.56 -2.88 -43.21
N LYS A 69 12.96 -2.78 -44.49
CA LYS A 69 14.02 -1.86 -44.92
C LYS A 69 13.62 -0.40 -44.68
N ILE A 70 12.36 -0.06 -44.93
CA ILE A 70 11.84 1.29 -44.70
C ILE A 70 11.83 1.60 -43.20
N VAL A 71 11.39 0.67 -42.35
CA VAL A 71 11.39 0.84 -40.89
C VAL A 71 12.80 1.01 -40.35
N GLN A 72 13.76 0.21 -40.80
CA GLN A 72 15.17 0.35 -40.40
C GLN A 72 15.76 1.70 -40.86
N TYR A 73 15.40 2.15 -42.06
CA TYR A 73 15.78 3.47 -42.53
C TYR A 73 15.16 4.58 -41.67
N ALA A 74 13.86 4.50 -41.40
CA ALA A 74 13.14 5.43 -40.52
C ALA A 74 13.78 5.48 -39.13
N ALA A 75 14.14 4.35 -38.55
CA ALA A 75 14.83 4.28 -37.26
C ALA A 75 16.22 4.94 -37.24
N SER A 76 16.90 4.99 -38.39
CA SER A 76 18.21 5.64 -38.53
C SER A 76 18.11 7.17 -38.63
N ILE A 77 16.99 7.70 -39.16
CA ILE A 77 16.77 9.15 -39.33
C ILE A 77 15.91 9.74 -38.21
N CYS A 78 15.04 8.94 -37.59
CA CYS A 78 14.31 9.32 -36.39
C CYS A 78 15.32 9.39 -35.25
N GLY A 79 15.56 10.60 -34.74
CA GLY A 79 16.37 10.80 -33.54
C GLY A 79 15.83 10.03 -32.31
N PRO A 80 16.44 10.22 -31.13
CA PRO A 80 16.03 9.56 -29.89
C PRO A 80 14.72 10.16 -29.33
N VAL A 81 13.63 10.07 -30.10
CA VAL A 81 12.30 10.64 -29.79
C VAL A 81 11.33 9.51 -29.52
N SER A 82 10.85 9.42 -28.28
CA SER A 82 10.09 8.27 -27.78
C SER A 82 8.79 7.98 -28.55
N PRO A 83 7.96 8.96 -28.94
CA PRO A 83 6.81 8.71 -29.82
C PRO A 83 7.19 8.04 -31.15
N SER A 84 8.26 8.49 -31.81
CA SER A 84 8.71 7.90 -33.07
C SER A 84 9.23 6.47 -32.86
N ARG A 85 9.95 6.25 -31.76
CA ARG A 85 10.50 4.94 -31.37
C ARG A 85 9.40 3.94 -31.06
N LEU A 86 8.30 4.40 -30.45
CA LEU A 86 7.11 3.58 -30.22
C LEU A 86 6.46 3.15 -31.54
N ASN A 87 6.23 4.07 -32.47
CA ASN A 87 5.66 3.73 -33.79
C ASN A 87 6.57 2.76 -34.56
N ILE A 88 7.90 2.94 -34.50
CA ILE A 88 8.86 2.00 -35.07
C ILE A 88 8.68 0.61 -34.43
N ALA A 89 8.57 0.53 -33.10
CA ALA A 89 8.37 -0.73 -32.40
C ALA A 89 7.08 -1.44 -32.83
N GLU A 90 5.97 -0.72 -32.98
CA GLU A 90 4.69 -1.28 -33.44
C GLU A 90 4.81 -1.93 -34.83
N LEU A 91 5.45 -1.27 -35.79
CA LEU A 91 5.67 -1.84 -37.12
C LEU A 91 6.63 -3.04 -37.08
N LEU A 92 7.65 -3.01 -36.21
CA LEU A 92 8.55 -4.15 -36.02
C LEU A 92 7.82 -5.36 -35.43
N ILE A 93 6.82 -5.15 -34.57
CA ILE A 93 5.97 -6.23 -34.04
C ILE A 93 5.16 -6.86 -35.17
N GLU A 94 4.52 -6.06 -36.02
CA GLU A 94 3.77 -6.57 -37.19
C GLU A 94 4.64 -7.38 -38.14
N LEU A 95 5.91 -6.96 -38.31
CA LEU A 95 6.90 -7.64 -39.13
C LEU A 95 7.59 -8.85 -38.46
N ASN A 96 7.09 -9.29 -37.29
CA ASN A 96 7.68 -10.37 -36.48
C ASN A 96 9.17 -10.15 -36.12
N GLN A 97 9.60 -8.90 -36.00
CA GLN A 97 10.96 -8.51 -35.60
C GLN A 97 11.03 -8.19 -34.10
N THR A 98 10.74 -9.18 -33.26
CA THR A 98 10.61 -9.05 -31.81
C THR A 98 11.84 -8.41 -31.14
N ASP A 99 13.06 -8.86 -31.46
CA ASP A 99 14.28 -8.35 -30.81
C ASP A 99 14.52 -6.86 -31.09
N LEU A 100 14.25 -6.44 -32.32
CA LEU A 100 14.34 -5.03 -32.71
C LEU A 100 13.25 -4.22 -32.03
N ALA A 101 12.01 -4.71 -32.00
CA ALA A 101 10.91 -4.05 -31.31
C ALA A 101 11.23 -3.84 -29.82
N LEU A 102 11.74 -4.85 -29.12
CA LEU A 102 12.11 -4.75 -27.70
C LEU A 102 13.21 -3.71 -27.45
N THR A 103 14.15 -3.57 -28.37
CA THR A 103 15.20 -2.53 -28.27
C THR A 103 14.58 -1.13 -28.28
N GLU A 104 13.62 -0.90 -29.18
CA GLU A 104 12.92 0.38 -29.28
C GLU A 104 11.98 0.62 -28.07
N LEU A 105 11.24 -0.41 -27.63
CA LEU A 105 10.38 -0.33 -26.45
C LEU A 105 11.19 -0.05 -25.17
N LYS A 106 12.38 -0.63 -25.03
CA LYS A 106 13.28 -0.35 -23.91
C LYS A 106 13.72 1.11 -23.90
N PHE A 107 14.03 1.68 -25.07
CA PHE A 107 14.33 3.10 -25.17
C PHE A 107 13.14 3.96 -24.72
N VAL A 108 11.92 3.67 -25.19
CA VAL A 108 10.70 4.41 -24.81
C VAL A 108 10.47 4.34 -23.30
N PHE A 109 10.59 3.14 -22.72
CA PHE A 109 10.43 2.91 -21.28
C PHE A 109 11.40 3.76 -20.44
N GLU A 110 12.66 3.83 -20.86
CA GLU A 110 13.69 4.57 -20.13
C GLU A 110 13.59 6.09 -20.24
N THR A 111 12.95 6.61 -21.29
CA THR A 111 13.03 8.03 -21.66
C THR A 111 11.74 8.81 -21.47
N ASP A 112 10.56 8.19 -21.63
CA ASP A 112 9.28 8.89 -21.62
C ASP A 112 8.31 8.26 -20.61
N GLU A 113 8.05 8.97 -19.52
CA GLU A 113 7.13 8.55 -18.46
C GLU A 113 5.69 8.32 -18.94
N ASN A 114 5.22 9.12 -19.89
CA ASN A 114 3.84 9.01 -20.40
C ASN A 114 3.66 7.76 -21.26
N LEU A 115 4.71 7.32 -21.95
CA LEU A 115 4.68 6.18 -22.86
C LEU A 115 5.17 4.87 -22.22
N ARG A 116 5.77 4.91 -21.02
CA ARG A 116 6.22 3.70 -20.29
C ARG A 116 5.15 2.62 -20.20
N LYS A 117 3.94 3.02 -19.82
CA LYS A 117 2.81 2.10 -19.68
C LYS A 117 2.52 1.39 -21.00
N THR A 118 2.43 2.15 -22.10
CA THR A 118 2.21 1.62 -23.44
C THR A 118 3.33 0.68 -23.87
N ALA A 119 4.59 1.06 -23.66
CA ALA A 119 5.74 0.22 -23.99
C ALA A 119 5.70 -1.13 -23.26
N VAL A 120 5.35 -1.13 -21.98
CA VAL A 120 5.21 -2.36 -21.19
C VAL A 120 4.05 -3.22 -21.69
N PHE A 121 2.90 -2.64 -22.05
CA PHE A 121 1.79 -3.40 -22.62
C PHE A 121 2.14 -4.06 -23.95
N LEU A 122 2.87 -3.36 -24.82
CA LEU A 122 3.37 -3.93 -26.07
C LEU A 122 4.38 -5.06 -25.80
N ALA A 123 5.30 -4.89 -24.85
CA ALA A 123 6.20 -5.99 -24.49
C ALA A 123 5.44 -7.22 -23.96
N LYS A 124 4.37 -6.99 -23.18
CA LYS A 124 3.48 -8.05 -22.69
C LYS A 124 2.68 -8.74 -23.81
N SER A 125 2.28 -8.02 -24.86
CA SER A 125 1.55 -8.64 -25.99
C SER A 125 2.44 -9.57 -26.81
N ILE A 126 3.74 -9.30 -26.87
CA ILE A 126 4.70 -10.11 -27.65
C ILE A 126 5.24 -11.30 -26.85
N LEU A 127 5.60 -11.08 -25.58
CA LEU A 127 6.32 -12.06 -24.76
C LEU A 127 5.45 -12.72 -23.67
N GLY A 128 4.16 -12.38 -23.62
CA GLY A 128 3.23 -12.84 -22.59
C GLY A 128 3.26 -11.98 -21.32
N GLU A 129 2.59 -12.44 -20.26
CA GLU A 129 2.29 -11.65 -19.06
C GLU A 129 3.53 -11.01 -18.41
N ASN A 130 4.67 -11.71 -18.38
CA ASN A 130 5.92 -11.20 -17.79
C ASN A 130 6.81 -10.44 -18.78
N GLY A 131 6.35 -10.20 -20.01
CA GLY A 131 7.12 -9.56 -21.07
C GLY A 131 7.66 -8.18 -20.71
N GLY A 132 6.94 -7.43 -19.88
CA GLY A 132 7.36 -6.12 -19.40
C GLY A 132 8.72 -6.13 -18.67
N LEU A 133 9.05 -7.22 -17.98
CA LEU A 133 10.30 -7.33 -17.23
C LEU A 133 11.55 -7.30 -18.13
N SER A 134 11.40 -7.62 -19.42
CA SER A 134 12.50 -7.55 -20.41
C SER A 134 12.97 -6.12 -20.71
N LEU A 135 12.10 -5.13 -20.46
CA LEU A 135 12.42 -3.71 -20.68
C LEU A 135 13.29 -3.14 -19.56
N VAL A 136 13.31 -3.80 -18.39
CA VAL A 136 13.97 -3.28 -17.19
C VAL A 136 15.48 -3.51 -17.24
N ASP A 137 16.24 -2.45 -17.03
CA ASP A 137 17.67 -2.53 -16.78
C ASP A 137 17.94 -2.81 -15.30
N LYS A 138 18.29 -4.08 -15.00
CA LYS A 138 18.56 -4.56 -13.64
C LYS A 138 19.71 -3.81 -12.94
N GLY A 139 20.66 -3.24 -13.69
CA GLY A 139 21.77 -2.47 -13.14
C GLY A 139 21.41 -1.03 -12.79
N LYS A 140 20.25 -0.54 -13.23
CA LYS A 140 19.87 0.87 -13.15
C LYS A 140 18.73 1.08 -12.16
N LYS A 141 19.05 1.75 -11.04
CA LYS A 141 18.06 2.11 -10.00
C LYS A 141 16.81 2.79 -10.57
N SER A 142 16.96 3.75 -11.49
CA SER A 142 15.81 4.47 -12.05
C SER A 142 14.89 3.58 -12.87
N SER A 143 15.45 2.57 -13.56
CA SER A 143 14.67 1.60 -14.34
C SER A 143 13.82 0.72 -13.43
N LEU A 144 14.45 0.17 -12.38
CA LEU A 144 13.77 -0.61 -11.34
C LEU A 144 12.67 0.21 -10.65
N SER A 145 12.97 1.44 -10.23
CA SER A 145 12.00 2.33 -9.59
C SER A 145 10.83 2.66 -10.51
N ALA A 146 11.08 2.96 -11.79
CA ALA A 146 10.03 3.26 -12.75
C ALA A 146 9.10 2.07 -12.98
N PHE A 147 9.66 0.86 -13.10
CA PHE A 147 8.85 -0.34 -13.27
C PHE A 147 8.07 -0.68 -12.01
N LEU A 148 8.69 -0.62 -10.83
CA LEU A 148 8.01 -0.91 -9.57
C LEU A 148 6.82 0.05 -9.34
N GLN A 149 7.02 1.35 -9.57
CA GLN A 149 5.95 2.33 -9.47
C GLN A 149 4.80 2.00 -10.44
N LEU A 150 5.11 1.71 -11.70
CA LEU A 150 4.11 1.31 -12.69
C LEU A 150 3.38 0.02 -12.30
N ALA A 151 4.10 -0.99 -11.80
CA ALA A 151 3.53 -2.26 -11.35
C ALA A 151 2.58 -2.07 -10.17
N ILE A 152 2.92 -1.21 -9.20
CA ILE A 152 2.02 -0.82 -8.11
C ILE A 152 0.76 -0.14 -8.66
N ASP A 153 0.93 0.84 -9.56
CA ASP A 153 -0.19 1.62 -10.11
C ASP A 153 -1.14 0.77 -10.97
N GLN A 154 -0.62 -0.26 -11.65
CA GLN A 154 -1.40 -1.20 -12.46
C GLN A 154 -1.83 -2.46 -11.71
N LYS A 155 -1.46 -2.59 -10.43
CA LYS A 155 -1.73 -3.78 -9.58
C LYS A 155 -1.14 -5.08 -10.13
N TRP A 156 0.04 -5.02 -10.74
CA TRP A 156 0.82 -6.17 -11.21
C TRP A 156 1.65 -6.74 -10.06
N THR A 157 0.99 -7.46 -9.15
CA THR A 157 1.58 -7.92 -7.88
C THR A 157 2.84 -8.77 -8.07
N GLU A 158 2.81 -9.75 -8.96
CA GLU A 158 3.92 -10.69 -9.13
C GLU A 158 5.15 -10.04 -9.76
N GLU A 159 4.95 -9.13 -10.71
CA GLU A 159 6.03 -8.34 -11.28
C GLU A 159 6.56 -7.31 -10.29
N ALA A 160 5.70 -6.71 -9.47
CA ALA A 160 6.13 -5.82 -8.39
C ALA A 160 7.03 -6.56 -7.37
N LYS A 161 6.65 -7.78 -6.97
CA LYS A 161 7.47 -8.68 -6.14
C LYS A 161 8.80 -8.99 -6.80
N THR A 162 8.78 -9.36 -8.08
CA THR A 162 9.99 -9.67 -8.85
C THR A 162 10.95 -8.49 -8.92
N ILE A 163 10.47 -7.28 -9.22
CA ILE A 163 11.30 -6.08 -9.25
C ILE A 163 11.81 -5.72 -7.86
N TRP A 164 10.99 -5.86 -6.82
CA TRP A 164 11.43 -5.63 -5.46
C TRP A 164 12.60 -6.56 -5.07
N SER A 165 12.50 -7.85 -5.37
CA SER A 165 13.57 -8.83 -5.15
C SER A 165 14.84 -8.44 -5.90
N LEU A 166 14.74 -8.10 -7.20
CA LEU A 166 15.90 -7.64 -7.99
C LEU A 166 16.56 -6.39 -7.40
N GLY A 167 15.74 -5.43 -6.94
CA GLY A 167 16.24 -4.19 -6.32
C GLY A 167 16.76 -4.34 -4.90
N THR A 168 16.71 -5.54 -4.32
CA THR A 168 17.14 -5.80 -2.93
C THR A 168 18.08 -6.99 -2.76
N GLU A 169 18.42 -7.69 -3.85
CA GLU A 169 19.26 -8.90 -3.93
C GLU A 169 20.64 -8.70 -3.28
N SER A 170 21.27 -7.54 -3.50
CA SER A 170 22.59 -7.20 -2.96
C SER A 170 22.62 -6.92 -1.44
N GLY A 171 21.50 -7.09 -0.73
CA GLY A 171 21.37 -6.70 0.68
C GLY A 171 21.13 -5.20 0.89
N LYS A 172 21.35 -4.36 -0.14
CA LYS A 172 21.00 -2.94 -0.12
C LYS A 172 19.63 -2.71 -0.80
N ILE A 173 18.79 -1.89 -0.17
CA ILE A 173 17.53 -1.44 -0.79
C ILE A 173 17.86 -0.34 -1.80
N LEU A 174 17.64 -0.62 -3.08
CA LEU A 174 17.91 0.35 -4.14
C LEU A 174 16.79 1.39 -4.31
N PHE A 175 15.59 1.13 -3.83
CA PHE A 175 14.45 2.04 -3.94
C PHE A 175 14.57 3.25 -3.00
N ASP A 176 13.91 4.35 -3.37
CA ASP A 176 13.74 5.48 -2.47
C ASP A 176 12.74 5.16 -1.35
N SER A 177 12.73 6.00 -0.31
CA SER A 177 11.88 5.80 0.85
C SER A 177 10.39 5.85 0.51
N GLU A 178 9.96 6.80 -0.33
CA GLU A 178 8.54 6.97 -0.67
C GLU A 178 7.99 5.81 -1.48
N LEU A 179 8.75 5.33 -2.48
CA LEU A 179 8.38 4.16 -3.26
C LEU A 179 8.35 2.89 -2.39
N SER A 180 9.30 2.74 -1.47
CA SER A 180 9.30 1.63 -0.50
C SER A 180 8.06 1.66 0.40
N LYS A 181 7.66 2.84 0.89
CA LYS A 181 6.42 3.02 1.67
C LYS A 181 5.18 2.67 0.86
N LYS A 182 5.09 3.15 -0.38
CA LYS A 182 4.00 2.81 -1.31
C LYS A 182 3.91 1.31 -1.54
N TYR A 183 5.04 0.64 -1.75
CA TYR A 183 5.08 -0.81 -1.98
C TYR A 183 4.62 -1.60 -0.75
N VAL A 184 5.07 -1.24 0.46
CA VAL A 184 4.59 -1.88 1.70
C VAL A 184 3.08 -1.71 1.86
N ASN A 185 2.56 -0.50 1.68
CA ASN A 185 1.12 -0.25 1.76
C ASN A 185 0.33 -0.97 0.67
N TYR A 186 0.90 -1.09 -0.54
CA TYR A 186 0.33 -1.86 -1.63
C TYR A 186 0.17 -3.33 -1.25
N LEU A 187 1.22 -3.97 -0.73
CA LEU A 187 1.16 -5.36 -0.26
C LEU A 187 0.16 -5.54 0.87
N ILE A 188 0.08 -4.60 1.82
CA ILE A 188 -0.94 -4.62 2.87
C ILE A 188 -2.35 -4.57 2.25
N GLY A 189 -2.57 -3.70 1.26
CA GLY A 189 -3.85 -3.59 0.54
C GLY A 189 -4.22 -4.84 -0.26
N MET A 190 -3.24 -5.61 -0.70
CA MET A 190 -3.44 -6.90 -1.39
C MET A 190 -3.60 -8.09 -0.43
N GLY A 191 -3.46 -7.90 0.89
CA GLY A 191 -3.53 -8.97 1.89
C GLY A 191 -2.22 -9.76 2.07
N GLU A 192 -1.12 -9.34 1.45
CA GLU A 192 0.20 -9.98 1.52
C GLU A 192 0.95 -9.58 2.80
N LEU A 193 0.30 -9.78 3.96
CA LEU A 193 0.73 -9.20 5.23
C LEU A 193 2.09 -9.69 5.71
N LYS A 194 2.41 -10.98 5.51
CA LYS A 194 3.69 -11.57 5.93
C LYS A 194 4.86 -10.96 5.17
N GLU A 195 4.75 -10.85 3.85
CA GLU A 195 5.78 -10.24 3.01
C GLU A 195 5.94 -8.75 3.33
N ALA A 196 4.82 -8.03 3.44
CA ALA A 196 4.82 -6.62 3.82
C ALA A 196 5.51 -6.40 5.17
N LYS A 197 5.26 -7.24 6.17
CA LYS A 197 5.90 -7.15 7.50
C LYS A 197 7.40 -7.44 7.43
N GLY A 198 7.82 -8.41 6.62
CA GLY A 198 9.24 -8.69 6.39
C GLY A 198 9.98 -7.47 5.81
N ILE A 199 9.38 -6.81 4.82
CA ILE A 199 9.93 -5.59 4.22
C ILE A 199 9.94 -4.43 5.22
N TRP A 200 8.84 -4.22 5.94
CA TRP A 200 8.74 -3.21 7.00
C TRP A 200 9.83 -3.39 8.06
N ASN A 201 10.05 -4.61 8.55
CA ASN A 201 11.06 -4.90 9.56
C ASN A 201 12.47 -4.54 9.08
N ARG A 202 12.77 -4.80 7.80
CA ARG A 202 14.06 -4.43 7.18
C ARG A 202 14.22 -2.91 7.03
N LEU A 203 13.13 -2.19 6.71
CA LEU A 203 13.13 -0.73 6.58
C LEU A 203 13.27 -0.04 7.95
N MET A 204 12.59 -0.55 8.97
CA MET A 204 12.50 0.07 10.29
C MET A 204 13.51 -0.48 11.31
N GLY A 205 14.22 -1.57 10.99
CA GLY A 205 15.18 -2.20 11.89
C GLY A 205 14.57 -2.80 13.15
N SER A 206 13.30 -3.19 13.11
CA SER A 206 12.59 -3.79 14.24
C SER A 206 11.89 -5.09 13.86
N THR A 207 11.98 -6.09 14.73
CA THR A 207 11.29 -7.38 14.61
C THR A 207 10.19 -7.55 15.66
N THR A 208 9.88 -6.51 16.43
CA THR A 208 8.83 -6.56 17.45
C THR A 208 7.44 -6.63 16.80
N LEU A 209 6.50 -7.25 17.51
CA LEU A 209 5.10 -7.31 17.08
C LEU A 209 4.51 -5.89 17.05
N VAL A 210 4.69 -5.15 18.14
CA VAL A 210 4.36 -3.72 18.24
C VAL A 210 5.57 -2.88 17.89
N TRP A 211 5.47 -2.08 16.83
CA TRP A 211 6.47 -1.08 16.48
C TRP A 211 6.21 0.21 17.26
N ASN A 212 7.27 0.79 17.84
CA ASN A 212 7.20 2.06 18.57
C ASN A 212 6.13 2.09 19.67
N GLY A 213 6.06 1.03 20.48
CA GLY A 213 5.12 0.95 21.61
C GLY A 213 5.53 1.81 22.81
N ASP A 214 6.81 2.20 22.89
CA ASP A 214 7.38 3.15 23.84
C ASP A 214 7.32 4.61 23.36
N PHE A 215 6.81 4.84 22.14
CA PHE A 215 6.62 6.15 21.53
C PHE A 215 7.87 7.02 21.42
N GLU A 216 9.07 6.42 21.37
CA GLU A 216 10.34 7.11 21.20
C GLU A 216 10.54 7.64 19.77
N GLU A 217 9.92 6.98 18.79
CA GLU A 217 9.97 7.38 17.38
C GLU A 217 8.75 8.22 16.99
N GLY A 218 8.89 9.03 15.94
CA GLY A 218 7.78 9.80 15.40
C GLY A 218 6.69 8.90 14.79
N PHE A 219 5.42 9.35 14.86
CA PHE A 219 4.29 8.65 14.24
C PHE A 219 4.45 8.54 12.72
N GLN A 220 4.47 7.32 12.22
CA GLN A 220 4.67 7.05 10.80
C GLN A 220 3.38 7.24 9.99
N ASN A 221 2.23 6.80 10.52
CA ASN A 221 0.95 6.83 9.81
C ASN A 221 0.96 6.08 8.45
N TRP A 222 1.80 5.05 8.32
CA TRP A 222 1.88 4.16 7.16
C TRP A 222 2.35 2.76 7.60
N GLY A 223 2.17 1.77 6.74
CA GLY A 223 2.63 0.40 6.97
C GLY A 223 2.07 -0.23 8.26
N PHE A 224 2.98 -0.74 9.08
CA PHE A 224 2.72 -1.34 10.39
C PHE A 224 3.01 -0.37 11.54
N GLY A 225 3.14 0.93 11.26
CA GLY A 225 3.24 1.94 12.30
C GLY A 225 1.87 2.31 12.87
N TRP A 226 1.87 3.04 13.98
CA TRP A 226 0.65 3.62 14.54
C TRP A 226 -0.03 4.55 13.53
N LYS A 227 -1.32 4.29 13.30
CA LYS A 227 -2.25 5.11 12.51
C LYS A 227 -3.21 5.80 13.46
N PHE A 228 -3.51 7.05 13.19
CA PHE A 228 -4.51 7.82 13.93
C PHE A 228 -5.72 8.07 13.04
N HIS A 229 -6.91 7.82 13.58
CA HIS A 229 -8.18 8.15 12.93
C HIS A 229 -8.47 9.65 13.08
N PRO A 230 -9.38 10.23 12.28
CA PRO A 230 -9.22 11.57 11.73
C PRO A 230 -9.02 12.65 12.80
N ARG A 231 -8.29 13.71 12.40
CA ARG A 231 -8.07 14.92 13.20
C ARG A 231 -9.41 15.51 13.62
N SER A 232 -9.87 15.14 14.80
CA SER A 232 -11.03 15.71 15.43
C SER A 232 -10.64 17.03 16.09
N SER A 233 -11.48 18.05 15.99
CA SER A 233 -11.32 19.28 16.78
C SER A 233 -11.44 19.04 18.29
N PHE A 234 -11.96 17.86 18.67
CA PHE A 234 -12.25 17.48 20.05
C PHE A 234 -11.12 16.67 20.70
N LEU A 235 -10.01 16.41 20.00
CA LEU A 235 -8.83 15.76 20.59
C LEU A 235 -7.52 16.20 19.93
N LYS A 236 -6.42 16.14 20.68
CA LYS A 236 -5.06 16.32 20.16
C LYS A 236 -4.20 15.14 20.58
N ILE A 237 -3.57 14.50 19.59
CA ILE A 237 -2.61 13.42 19.80
C ILE A 237 -1.21 13.96 19.46
N LYS A 238 -0.27 13.80 20.38
CA LYS A 238 1.13 14.20 20.19
C LYS A 238 2.08 13.35 21.02
N GLN A 239 3.36 13.39 20.69
CA GLN A 239 4.42 12.85 21.53
C GLN A 239 4.74 13.89 22.63
N ASP A 240 4.89 13.43 23.88
CA ASP A 240 5.30 14.24 25.01
C ASP A 240 6.66 13.76 25.53
N ASN A 241 7.62 14.67 25.60
CA ASN A 241 9.00 14.39 26.03
C ASN A 241 9.26 14.83 27.50
N GLN A 242 8.23 15.29 28.21
CA GLN A 242 8.34 15.74 29.60
C GLN A 242 7.89 14.68 30.60
N LEU A 243 6.91 13.87 30.20
CA LEU A 243 6.33 12.80 31.00
C LEU A 243 6.45 11.49 30.24
N SER A 244 7.12 10.52 30.84
CA SER A 244 7.29 9.16 30.32
C SER A 244 7.19 8.16 31.47
N PHE A 245 6.90 6.90 31.13
CA PHE A 245 6.93 5.78 32.07
C PHE A 245 8.27 5.04 31.97
N SER A 246 8.76 4.82 30.75
CA SER A 246 9.91 3.95 30.49
C SER A 246 11.17 4.72 30.10
N LYS A 247 11.09 5.54 29.05
CA LYS A 247 12.24 6.19 28.40
C LYS A 247 12.07 7.71 28.36
N LYS A 248 12.20 8.36 27.21
CA LYS A 248 12.26 9.83 27.10
C LYS A 248 10.92 10.44 26.71
N SER A 249 10.01 9.65 26.19
CA SER A 249 8.75 10.13 25.65
C SER A 249 7.58 9.21 25.94
N SER A 250 6.38 9.72 25.71
CA SER A 250 5.14 8.97 25.74
C SER A 250 4.13 9.56 24.76
N LEU A 251 3.06 8.81 24.49
CA LEU A 251 1.90 9.29 23.74
C LEU A 251 1.03 10.13 24.67
N LEU A 252 0.78 11.39 24.30
CA LEU A 252 -0.18 12.26 24.96
C LEU A 252 -1.42 12.46 24.10
N ILE A 253 -2.58 12.19 24.70
CA ILE A 253 -3.91 12.45 24.17
C ILE A 253 -4.58 13.51 25.05
N GLU A 254 -4.88 14.67 24.47
CA GLU A 254 -5.62 15.76 25.12
C GLU A 254 -7.04 15.81 24.56
N PHE A 255 -8.03 15.61 25.42
CA PHE A 255 -9.46 15.67 25.08
C PHE A 255 -10.02 17.07 25.31
N ILE A 256 -10.80 17.56 24.33
CA ILE A 256 -11.31 18.93 24.26
C ILE A 256 -12.81 18.90 23.94
N GLY A 257 -13.55 18.05 24.64
CA GLY A 257 -15.00 17.86 24.47
C GLY A 257 -15.36 16.76 23.48
N LEU A 258 -14.70 15.60 23.57
CA LEU A 258 -15.04 14.43 22.76
C LEU A 258 -16.38 13.84 23.24
N ASP A 259 -17.24 13.39 22.33
CA ASP A 259 -18.53 12.79 22.67
C ASP A 259 -18.33 11.46 23.42
N PRO A 260 -18.79 11.31 24.66
CA PRO A 260 -18.52 10.11 25.46
C PRO A 260 -19.45 8.93 25.12
N ASN A 261 -20.50 9.13 24.31
CA ASN A 261 -21.54 8.14 24.04
C ASN A 261 -21.17 7.10 22.97
N HIS A 262 -19.93 7.12 22.47
CA HIS A 262 -19.47 6.22 21.42
C HIS A 262 -18.03 5.76 21.70
N ASP A 263 -17.69 4.55 21.26
CA ASP A 263 -16.32 4.09 21.21
C ASP A 263 -15.51 4.92 20.20
N HIS A 264 -14.36 5.45 20.63
CA HIS A 264 -13.45 6.20 19.75
C HIS A 264 -12.13 5.47 19.60
N VAL A 265 -11.85 4.92 18.42
CA VAL A 265 -10.52 4.39 18.10
C VAL A 265 -9.57 5.56 17.89
N LEU A 266 -8.64 5.76 18.81
CA LEU A 266 -7.72 6.90 18.81
C LEU A 266 -6.49 6.58 17.97
N LEU A 267 -5.90 5.41 18.21
CA LEU A 267 -4.78 4.89 17.45
C LEU A 267 -4.98 3.40 17.16
N GLU A 268 -4.47 2.94 16.03
CA GLU A 268 -4.41 1.52 15.71
C GLU A 268 -3.09 1.15 15.05
N GLN A 269 -2.66 -0.09 15.26
CA GLN A 269 -1.51 -0.66 14.58
C GLN A 269 -1.89 -2.03 14.03
N LEU A 270 -1.60 -2.24 12.75
CA LEU A 270 -1.78 -3.55 12.10
C LEU A 270 -0.74 -4.54 12.66
N LEU A 271 -1.18 -5.73 13.05
CA LEU A 271 -0.33 -6.80 13.53
C LEU A 271 -0.38 -8.02 12.59
N VAL A 272 0.76 -8.70 12.47
CA VAL A 272 0.85 -10.04 11.87
C VAL A 272 1.06 -11.01 13.01
N ILE A 273 -0.01 -11.72 13.40
CA ILE A 273 -0.03 -12.64 14.54
C ILE A 273 -0.25 -14.08 14.09
N GLU A 274 0.19 -15.04 14.91
CA GLU A 274 0.04 -16.44 14.59
C GLU A 274 -1.25 -17.01 15.24
N PRO A 275 -2.01 -17.83 14.50
CA PRO A 275 -3.24 -18.41 15.02
C PRO A 275 -2.96 -19.42 16.14
N LYS A 276 -3.95 -19.64 17.01
CA LYS A 276 -3.90 -20.57 18.16
C LYS A 276 -2.86 -20.25 19.23
N LYS A 277 -2.30 -19.04 19.23
CA LYS A 277 -1.37 -18.59 20.27
C LYS A 277 -2.07 -17.75 21.32
N THR A 278 -1.45 -17.66 22.49
CA THR A 278 -1.90 -16.77 23.57
C THR A 278 -0.91 -15.62 23.69
N TYR A 279 -1.42 -14.41 23.78
CA TYR A 279 -0.63 -13.20 23.89
C TYR A 279 -1.00 -12.41 25.14
N LEU A 280 -0.03 -11.68 25.68
CA LEU A 280 -0.23 -10.66 26.70
C LEU A 280 -0.25 -9.30 26.01
N ILE A 281 -1.34 -8.57 26.22
CA ILE A 281 -1.43 -7.15 25.91
C ILE A 281 -1.10 -6.40 27.18
N SER A 282 -0.23 -5.40 27.13
CA SER A 282 0.00 -4.50 28.25
C SER A 282 0.29 -3.07 27.80
N ALA A 283 -0.05 -2.10 28.64
CA ALA A 283 0.28 -0.69 28.44
C ALA A 283 0.38 0.04 29.78
N ALA A 284 1.35 0.95 29.89
CA ALA A 284 1.45 1.88 31.00
C ALA A 284 0.68 3.16 30.69
N VAL A 285 -0.19 3.58 31.61
CA VAL A 285 -1.06 4.74 31.40
C VAL A 285 -1.13 5.61 32.65
N LYS A 286 -1.23 6.91 32.41
CA LYS A 286 -1.46 7.96 33.41
C LYS A 286 -2.55 8.88 32.89
N ALA A 287 -3.49 9.28 33.74
CA ALA A 287 -4.56 10.19 33.37
C ALA A 287 -4.62 11.40 34.32
N GLU A 288 -5.03 12.55 33.80
CA GLU A 288 -5.21 13.77 34.59
C GLU A 288 -6.46 14.52 34.15
N ASP A 289 -7.23 14.96 35.14
CA ASP A 289 -8.41 15.81 35.01
C ASP A 289 -9.42 15.32 33.96
N ILE A 290 -9.68 14.01 33.97
CA ILE A 290 -10.65 13.36 33.08
C ILE A 290 -12.07 13.58 33.59
N SER A 291 -12.96 14.05 32.71
CA SER A 291 -14.35 14.39 33.02
C SER A 291 -15.37 13.25 32.89
N SER A 292 -14.91 12.04 32.56
CA SER A 292 -15.74 10.86 32.31
C SER A 292 -15.49 9.77 33.37
N SER A 293 -16.47 8.88 33.59
CA SER A 293 -16.30 7.68 34.42
C SER A 293 -15.72 6.47 33.68
N SER A 294 -15.63 6.55 32.34
CA SER A 294 -15.00 5.54 31.50
C SER A 294 -13.47 5.74 31.40
N GLY A 295 -12.81 5.03 30.48
CA GLY A 295 -11.37 5.12 30.31
C GLY A 295 -10.86 4.65 28.97
N ILE A 296 -9.54 4.78 28.81
CA ILE A 296 -8.82 4.17 27.70
C ILE A 296 -8.79 2.66 27.89
N VAL A 297 -8.90 1.94 26.79
CA VAL A 297 -8.57 0.51 26.74
C VAL A 297 -7.64 0.25 25.57
N VAL A 298 -6.82 -0.79 25.73
CA VAL A 298 -6.06 -1.38 24.65
C VAL A 298 -6.73 -2.69 24.28
N ASP A 299 -7.10 -2.86 23.02
CA ASP A 299 -7.79 -4.06 22.55
C ASP A 299 -7.12 -4.66 21.32
N LEU A 300 -7.30 -5.98 21.16
CA LEU A 300 -6.98 -6.70 19.94
C LEU A 300 -8.27 -6.93 19.17
N TYR A 301 -8.32 -6.42 17.96
CA TYR A 301 -9.49 -6.47 17.09
C TYR A 301 -9.20 -7.26 15.82
N ASP A 302 -10.04 -8.25 15.54
CA ASP A 302 -10.03 -8.99 14.28
C ASP A 302 -10.99 -8.30 13.31
N LYS A 303 -10.42 -7.70 12.26
CA LYS A 303 -11.20 -6.96 11.26
C LYS A 303 -12.04 -7.88 10.38
N ASP A 304 -11.57 -9.09 10.10
CA ASP A 304 -12.26 -9.96 9.15
C ASP A 304 -13.51 -10.61 9.78
N ASN A 305 -13.51 -10.75 11.11
CA ASN A 305 -14.64 -11.25 11.90
C ASN A 305 -15.43 -10.15 12.64
N ASP A 306 -15.02 -8.88 12.50
CA ASP A 306 -15.56 -7.71 13.20
C ASP A 306 -15.72 -7.95 14.72
N GLN A 307 -14.65 -8.45 15.36
CA GLN A 307 -14.72 -8.88 16.76
C GLN A 307 -13.51 -8.40 17.56
N VAL A 308 -13.76 -7.96 18.80
CA VAL A 308 -12.72 -7.77 19.81
C VAL A 308 -12.34 -9.13 20.41
N LEU A 309 -11.11 -9.56 20.18
CA LEU A 309 -10.57 -10.84 20.70
C LEU A 309 -10.19 -10.74 22.18
N GLY A 310 -9.82 -9.54 22.63
CA GLY A 310 -9.59 -9.25 24.05
C GLY A 310 -9.25 -7.79 24.26
N SER A 311 -9.51 -7.30 25.47
CA SER A 311 -9.36 -5.89 25.83
C SER A 311 -8.89 -5.78 27.28
N THR A 312 -8.07 -4.78 27.58
CA THR A 312 -7.76 -4.42 28.96
C THR A 312 -9.00 -3.89 29.65
N ASP A 313 -9.04 -3.97 30.98
CA ASP A 313 -10.04 -3.20 31.73
C ASP A 313 -9.87 -1.69 31.44
N PRO A 314 -10.97 -0.91 31.49
CA PRO A 314 -10.89 0.55 31.41
C PRO A 314 -9.88 1.07 32.41
N LEU A 315 -8.87 1.75 31.86
CA LEU A 315 -7.70 2.18 32.61
C LEU A 315 -8.09 3.15 33.71
N ALA A 316 -7.54 2.92 34.91
CA ALA A 316 -7.83 3.74 36.07
C ALA A 316 -7.46 5.21 35.81
N LEU A 317 -8.40 6.12 36.08
CA LEU A 317 -8.25 7.57 35.97
C LEU A 317 -7.36 8.14 37.08
N ASN A 318 -6.15 7.59 37.22
CA ASN A 318 -5.23 7.90 38.29
C ASN A 318 -4.15 8.89 37.84
N LYS A 319 -3.82 9.84 38.72
CA LYS A 319 -2.71 10.80 38.53
C LYS A 319 -1.31 10.13 38.52
N LYS A 320 -1.22 8.85 38.87
CA LYS A 320 0.01 8.05 38.85
C LYS A 320 -0.05 7.04 37.71
N TRP A 321 1.12 6.71 37.17
CA TRP A 321 1.26 5.63 36.20
C TRP A 321 0.75 4.32 36.78
N SER A 322 -0.03 3.60 35.98
CA SER A 322 -0.52 2.25 36.25
C SER A 322 -0.39 1.42 34.99
N VAL A 323 -0.24 0.10 35.14
CA VAL A 323 -0.16 -0.82 34.01
C VAL A 323 -1.49 -1.56 33.93
N ALA A 324 -2.13 -1.54 32.76
CA ALA A 324 -3.17 -2.52 32.46
C ALA A 324 -2.64 -3.59 31.56
N GLU A 325 -3.14 -4.79 31.78
CA GLU A 325 -2.78 -5.97 31.02
C GLU A 325 -3.99 -6.88 30.84
N THR A 326 -3.98 -7.65 29.76
CA THR A 326 -4.98 -8.68 29.50
C THR A 326 -4.38 -9.82 28.69
N LYS A 327 -4.87 -11.03 28.91
CA LYS A 327 -4.46 -12.22 28.14
C LYS A 327 -5.46 -12.46 27.03
N VAL A 328 -4.97 -12.66 25.82
CA VAL A 328 -5.81 -12.88 24.63
C VAL A 328 -5.43 -14.17 23.94
N LYS A 329 -6.42 -15.03 23.72
CA LYS A 329 -6.24 -16.27 22.97
C LYS A 329 -6.70 -16.07 21.53
N VAL A 330 -5.77 -16.21 20.59
CA VAL A 330 -6.03 -16.00 19.17
C VAL A 330 -6.69 -17.26 18.59
N PRO A 331 -7.82 -17.13 17.87
CA PRO A 331 -8.52 -18.28 17.30
C PRO A 331 -7.72 -19.00 16.21
N LYS A 332 -8.23 -20.14 15.74
CA LYS A 332 -7.59 -20.93 14.66
C LYS A 332 -7.63 -20.20 13.32
N THR A 333 -8.69 -19.43 13.10
CA THR A 333 -8.88 -18.56 11.95
C THR A 333 -8.81 -17.14 12.48
N THR A 334 -7.74 -16.44 12.13
CA THR A 334 -7.58 -15.04 12.49
C THR A 334 -7.24 -14.27 11.26
N GLY A 335 -8.00 -13.22 11.06
CA GLY A 335 -7.86 -12.32 9.95
C GLY A 335 -6.82 -11.23 10.21
N THR A 336 -7.00 -10.15 9.48
CA THR A 336 -6.28 -8.90 9.66
C THR A 336 -6.51 -8.36 11.07
N SER A 337 -5.49 -8.44 11.93
CA SER A 337 -5.60 -8.07 13.35
C SER A 337 -5.02 -6.70 13.65
N TYR A 338 -5.72 -5.90 14.45
CA TYR A 338 -5.32 -4.58 14.86
C TYR A 338 -5.18 -4.50 16.37
N LEU A 339 -4.05 -3.95 16.84
CA LEU A 339 -3.93 -3.48 18.21
C LEU A 339 -4.44 -2.04 18.25
N ARG A 340 -5.48 -1.78 19.03
CA ARG A 340 -6.10 -0.45 19.08
C ARG A 340 -6.02 0.13 20.47
N ILE A 341 -5.77 1.43 20.51
CA ILE A 341 -5.95 2.28 21.67
C ILE A 341 -7.26 3.02 21.45
N LYS A 342 -8.26 2.78 22.29
CA LYS A 342 -9.57 3.40 22.16
C LYS A 342 -10.04 4.02 23.47
N TRP A 343 -10.87 5.04 23.35
CA TRP A 343 -11.75 5.46 24.43
C TRP A 343 -12.99 4.56 24.41
N LYS A 344 -13.32 3.95 25.55
CA LYS A 344 -14.53 3.14 25.68
C LYS A 344 -15.73 4.05 25.97
N GLU A 345 -16.86 3.82 25.31
CA GLU A 345 -18.09 4.55 25.60
C GLU A 345 -18.46 4.50 27.08
N SER A 346 -19.07 5.57 27.56
CA SER A 346 -19.64 5.68 28.91
C SER A 346 -21.17 5.67 28.84
N PRO A 347 -21.88 5.52 29.97
CA PRO A 347 -23.34 5.61 30.00
C PRO A 347 -23.87 6.92 29.41
N GLU A 348 -25.11 6.87 28.90
CA GLU A 348 -25.86 8.07 28.54
C GLU A 348 -25.85 9.05 29.74
N TRP A 349 -25.77 10.36 29.46
CA TRP A 349 -25.77 11.48 30.42
C TRP A 349 -24.42 11.97 30.96
N GLU A 350 -23.29 11.52 30.41
CA GLU A 350 -22.00 12.17 30.71
C GLU A 350 -21.79 13.49 29.96
N ILE A 351 -21.02 14.39 30.59
CA ILE A 351 -20.53 15.60 29.93
C ILE A 351 -19.47 15.25 28.88
N PRO A 352 -19.26 16.10 27.86
CA PRO A 352 -18.17 15.90 26.91
C PRO A 352 -16.83 15.63 27.61
N LEU A 353 -16.03 14.75 27.02
CA LEU A 353 -14.76 14.30 27.57
C LEU A 353 -13.70 15.40 27.45
N TYR A 354 -13.15 15.80 28.58
CA TYR A 354 -12.01 16.69 28.75
C TYR A 354 -10.93 15.98 29.56
N GLY A 355 -9.68 16.45 29.42
CA GLY A 355 -8.56 16.00 30.23
C GLY A 355 -7.40 15.47 29.38
N LYS A 356 -6.43 14.84 30.04
CA LYS A 356 -5.20 14.35 29.40
C LYS A 356 -4.92 12.92 29.79
N VAL A 357 -4.48 12.12 28.82
CA VAL A 357 -3.99 10.77 29.04
C VAL A 357 -2.62 10.63 28.40
N TRP A 358 -1.69 10.07 29.18
CA TRP A 358 -0.39 9.62 28.71
C TRP A 358 -0.37 8.10 28.64
N ILE A 359 0.18 7.56 27.54
CA ILE A 359 0.31 6.13 27.30
C ILE A 359 1.76 5.85 26.90
N ASP A 360 2.35 4.81 27.46
CA ASP A 360 3.72 4.39 27.19
C ASP A 360 3.81 2.86 27.32
N LYS A 361 4.87 2.26 26.78
CA LYS A 361 5.20 0.84 26.88
C LYS A 361 4.02 -0.06 26.49
N VAL A 362 3.46 0.20 25.31
CA VAL A 362 2.44 -0.67 24.71
C VAL A 362 3.14 -1.91 24.17
N GLN A 363 2.78 -3.08 24.71
CA GLN A 363 3.39 -4.36 24.36
C GLN A 363 2.32 -5.36 23.93
N PHE A 364 2.73 -6.24 23.02
CA PHE A 364 1.97 -7.40 22.56
C PHE A 364 2.97 -8.54 22.43
N GLU A 365 2.96 -9.46 23.38
CA GLU A 365 3.99 -10.49 23.54
C GLU A 365 3.37 -11.88 23.62
N GLU A 366 4.00 -12.87 23.00
CA GLU A 366 3.55 -14.26 23.06
C GLU A 366 3.81 -14.83 24.46
N ILE A 367 2.78 -15.41 25.06
CA ILE A 367 2.91 -16.17 26.31
C ILE A 367 3.20 -17.61 25.94
N ILE A 368 4.46 -18.02 26.13
CA ILE A 368 4.84 -19.44 26.06
C ILE A 368 4.37 -20.08 27.37
N PRO A 369 3.46 -21.07 27.33
CA PRO A 369 3.09 -21.79 28.55
C PRO A 369 4.35 -22.42 29.14
N GLU A 370 4.62 -22.20 30.43
CA GLU A 370 5.64 -22.97 31.14
C GLU A 370 5.32 -24.45 30.96
N GLU A 371 6.28 -25.21 30.43
CA GLU A 371 6.19 -26.65 30.30
C GLU A 371 5.95 -27.20 31.70
N LYS A 372 4.77 -27.77 31.92
CA LYS A 372 4.41 -28.40 33.19
C LYS A 372 5.41 -29.53 33.41
N ASP A 373 6.37 -29.31 34.29
CA ASP A 373 7.45 -30.26 34.55
C ASP A 373 6.84 -31.63 34.93
N PRO A 374 7.05 -32.68 34.12
CA PRO A 374 6.54 -34.02 34.42
C PRO A 374 7.23 -34.66 35.63
N SER A 375 8.14 -33.95 36.32
CA SER A 375 8.84 -34.43 37.51
C SER A 375 8.35 -33.86 38.84
N SER A 376 7.23 -33.13 38.90
CA SER A 376 6.54 -32.94 40.18
C SER A 376 5.82 -34.24 40.56
N PRO A 377 6.24 -34.93 41.64
CA PRO A 377 5.59 -36.16 42.05
C PRO A 377 4.17 -35.84 42.52
N ASP A 378 3.20 -36.44 41.85
CA ASP A 378 1.87 -36.64 42.40
C ASP A 378 2.06 -37.38 43.74
N ASN A 379 1.77 -36.71 44.85
CA ASN A 379 1.63 -37.36 46.15
C ASN A 379 0.32 -38.13 46.14
N GLU A 380 0.31 -39.28 45.48
CA GLU A 380 -0.60 -40.37 45.80
C GLU A 380 0.02 -41.24 46.89
N ASP A 381 -0.74 -41.35 47.98
CA ASP A 381 -1.00 -42.61 48.69
C ASP A 381 0.20 -43.35 49.28
N SER A 382 0.50 -43.03 50.55
CA SER A 382 1.15 -43.98 51.44
C SER A 382 0.15 -44.45 52.48
N GLY A 383 -0.55 -45.54 52.16
CA GLY A 383 -1.08 -46.45 53.16
C GLY A 383 0.07 -47.07 53.95
N GLU A 384 0.07 -46.88 55.26
CA GLU A 384 0.73 -47.79 56.19
C GLU A 384 -0.31 -48.32 57.17
N ASP A 385 -0.47 -49.63 57.10
CA ASP A 385 -1.28 -50.49 57.95
C ASP A 385 -0.45 -50.94 59.17
N GLN A 386 -1.18 -51.31 60.24
CA GLN A 386 -0.77 -52.10 61.42
C GLN A 386 -0.16 -51.36 62.63
N GLN A 387 -0.47 -51.67 63.89
CA GLN A 387 -1.51 -52.47 64.58
C GLN A 387 -1.27 -52.29 66.11
N GLU A 388 -2.25 -52.69 66.93
CA GLU A 388 -2.19 -53.02 68.36
C GLU A 388 -2.53 -51.96 69.42
N GLY A 389 -3.47 -52.34 70.31
CA GLY A 389 -3.71 -51.68 71.58
C GLY A 389 -5.17 -51.81 72.06
N GLU A 390 -5.45 -52.88 72.79
CA GLU A 390 -6.72 -53.25 73.40
C GLU A 390 -7.32 -52.22 74.38
N ASP A 391 -8.59 -52.50 74.71
CA ASP A 391 -9.26 -52.26 75.99
C ASP A 391 -10.17 -51.02 76.20
N SER A 392 -11.45 -51.27 75.91
CA SER A 392 -12.52 -51.41 76.92
C SER A 392 -13.23 -50.18 77.52
N PHE A 393 -14.55 -50.38 77.72
CA PHE A 393 -15.53 -49.58 78.50
C PHE A 393 -15.92 -48.21 77.89
N GLU A 394 -17.17 -47.73 77.89
CA GLU A 394 -18.44 -48.19 78.42
C GLU A 394 -19.60 -47.47 77.72
N ASN A 395 -20.74 -48.13 77.75
CA ASN A 395 -22.12 -47.78 77.42
C ASN A 395 -22.61 -46.38 77.86
N ASP A 396 -23.32 -45.65 76.99
CA ASP A 396 -24.70 -45.15 77.25
C ASP A 396 -25.25 -44.42 76.00
N SER A 397 -26.27 -44.95 75.32
CA SER A 397 -27.71 -44.91 75.62
C SER A 397 -28.35 -43.51 75.55
N GLN A 398 -29.10 -43.31 74.46
CA GLN A 398 -30.34 -42.50 74.35
C GLN A 398 -30.15 -40.96 74.47
N GLU A 399 -30.85 -40.09 73.74
CA GLU A 399 -32.24 -40.13 73.31
C GLU A 399 -32.48 -39.08 72.18
N ASN A 400 -33.69 -39.11 71.64
CA ASN A 400 -34.10 -38.64 70.32
C ASN A 400 -34.54 -37.14 70.29
N PRO A 401 -35.10 -36.62 69.17
CA PRO A 401 -34.92 -35.25 68.67
C PRO A 401 -36.12 -34.33 68.91
N SER A 402 -35.99 -33.06 68.49
CA SER A 402 -37.03 -32.14 67.95
C SER A 402 -36.59 -30.70 68.18
N GLY A 403 -36.87 -29.69 67.36
CA GLY A 403 -37.66 -29.59 66.14
C GLY A 403 -37.70 -28.12 65.67
N SER A 404 -38.31 -27.92 64.50
CA SER A 404 -39.12 -26.75 64.07
C SER A 404 -38.51 -25.34 64.16
N THR A 405 -38.15 -24.72 63.03
CA THR A 405 -38.98 -23.78 62.23
C THR A 405 -39.62 -22.63 63.02
N SER A 406 -39.32 -21.39 62.66
CA SER A 406 -40.22 -20.50 61.88
C SER A 406 -39.93 -19.00 62.06
N SER A 407 -40.25 -18.28 60.98
CA SER A 407 -40.53 -16.84 60.84
C SER A 407 -39.38 -15.93 60.42
#